data_AF-A0A0G0PY12-F1
#
_entry.id   AF-A0A0G0PY12-F1
#
_cell.length_a   1.000
_cell.length_b   1.000
_cell.length_c   1.000
_cell.angle_alpha   90.00
_cell.angle_beta   90.00
_cell.angle_gamma   90.00
#
_symmetry.space_group_name_H-M   'P 1'
#
loop_
_entity.id
_entity.type
_entity.pdbx_description
1 polymer ?
#
loop_
_entity_poly.entity_id
_entity_poly.type
_entity_poly.pdbx_seq_one_letter_code
_entity_poly.pdbx_strand_id
1 'polypeptide(L)'
;MNNNPTDLLEYKEKMEIKGKIDQYYKSQEMKNGLESLKRIKSYLPDTYKGLYIMRNIVFAHLDFGPILELAAEGREFTVVSGLNPSSPLHLGHKVLFDILLFLQSLGG
;
A
#
# COMPACT_ATOMS: atom_id res chain seq x y z
N MET A 1 24.28 23.03 -5.55
CA MET A 1 24.08 21.91 -4.60
C MET A 1 25.37 21.75 -3.84
N ASN A 2 25.41 22.05 -2.54
CA ASN A 2 26.61 21.91 -1.73
C ASN A 2 26.88 20.41 -1.52
N ASN A 3 27.92 19.88 -2.17
CA ASN A 3 28.36 18.50 -1.98
C ASN A 3 29.27 18.45 -0.74
N ASN A 4 28.69 18.55 0.46
CA ASN A 4 29.44 18.34 1.69
C ASN A 4 29.68 16.83 1.86
N PRO A 5 30.92 16.35 2.10
CA PRO A 5 31.22 14.92 2.26
C PRO A 5 30.35 14.19 3.29
N THR A 6 29.85 14.89 4.32
CA THR A 6 28.92 14.34 5.31
C THR A 6 27.57 13.94 4.69
N ASP A 7 27.04 14.76 3.77
CA ASP A 7 25.74 14.51 3.12
C ASP A 7 25.82 13.28 2.20
N LEU A 8 26.98 13.05 1.57
CA LEU A 8 27.22 11.89 0.72
C LEU A 8 27.32 10.59 1.52
N LEU A 9 27.86 10.65 2.74
CA LEU A 9 27.92 9.50 3.64
C LEU A 9 26.52 9.15 4.17
N GLU A 10 25.79 10.15 4.67
CA GLU A 10 24.41 9.98 5.15
C GLU A 10 23.50 9.42 4.03
N TYR A 11 23.66 9.91 2.80
CA TYR A 11 22.93 9.39 1.65
C TYR A 11 23.23 7.90 1.40
N LYS A 12 24.50 7.49 1.45
CA LYS A 12 24.88 6.08 1.26
C LYS A 12 24.27 5.18 2.33
N GLU A 13 24.31 5.61 3.59
CA GLU A 13 23.69 4.89 4.70
C GLU A 13 22.18 4.72 4.50
N LYS A 14 21.48 5.82 4.14
CA LYS A 14 20.04 5.78 3.82
C LYS A 14 19.72 4.83 2.68
N MET A 15 20.55 4.79 1.65
CA MET A 15 20.39 3.87 0.51
C MET A 15 20.60 2.41 0.92
N GLU A 16 21.54 2.12 1.81
CA GLU A 16 21.74 0.78 2.34
C GLU A 16 20.54 0.32 3.19
N ILE A 17 20.04 1.19 4.08
CA ILE A 17 18.85 0.92 4.89
C ILE A 17 17.64 0.65 3.99
N LYS A 18 17.44 1.48 2.96
CA LYS A 18 16.38 1.27 1.96
C LYS A 18 16.50 -0.09 1.28
N GLY A 19 17.70 -0.50 0.88
CA GLY A 19 17.94 -1.81 0.26
C GLY A 19 17.58 -2.97 1.18
N LYS A 20 17.98 -2.89 2.46
CA LYS A 20 17.63 -3.90 3.48
C LYS A 20 16.11 -4.01 3.70
N ILE A 21 15.42 -2.88 3.77
CA ILE A 21 13.96 -2.83 3.95
C ILE A 21 13.24 -3.41 2.72
N ASP A 22 13.66 -3.06 1.51
CA ASP A 22 13.07 -3.60 0.26
C ASP A 22 13.24 -5.12 0.18
N GLN A 23 14.42 -5.62 0.52
CA GLN A 23 14.68 -7.06 0.55
C GLN A 23 13.84 -7.78 1.62
N TYR A 24 13.69 -7.15 2.80
CA TYR A 24 12.84 -7.68 3.86
C TYR A 24 11.38 -7.82 3.40
N TYR A 25 10.77 -6.77 2.83
CA TYR A 25 9.38 -6.86 2.39
C TYR A 25 9.16 -7.84 1.24
N LYS A 26 10.09 -7.94 0.27
CA LYS A 26 10.04 -9.00 -0.76
C LYS A 26 10.07 -10.40 -0.17
N SER A 27 10.89 -10.63 0.87
CA SER A 27 10.90 -11.92 1.56
C SER A 27 9.57 -12.21 2.27
N GLN A 28 8.92 -11.19 2.83
CA GLN A 28 7.61 -11.34 3.47
C GLN A 28 6.50 -11.61 2.44
N GLU A 29 6.55 -10.97 1.27
CA GLU A 29 5.61 -11.25 0.17
C GLU A 29 5.67 -12.73 -0.24
N MET A 30 6.87 -13.23 -0.55
CA MET A 30 7.06 -14.63 -0.95
C MET A 30 6.65 -15.61 0.17
N LYS A 31 7.05 -15.32 1.41
CA LYS A 31 6.75 -16.18 2.56
C LYS A 31 5.25 -16.31 2.83
N ASN A 32 4.49 -15.23 2.64
CA ASN A 32 3.07 -15.18 2.96
C ASN A 32 2.17 -15.39 1.72
N GLY A 33 2.74 -15.72 0.55
CA GLY A 33 1.98 -15.94 -0.68
C GLY A 33 1.28 -14.68 -1.19
N LEU A 34 1.85 -13.50 -0.94
CA LEU A 34 1.28 -12.24 -1.39
C LEU A 34 1.67 -11.96 -2.85
N GLU A 35 0.72 -11.45 -3.61
CA GLU A 35 0.93 -11.03 -4.99
C GLU A 35 1.16 -9.51 -5.08
N SER A 36 1.85 -9.07 -6.14
CA SER A 36 2.11 -7.66 -6.36
C SER A 36 0.87 -6.92 -6.86
N LEU A 37 0.54 -5.81 -6.20
CA LEU A 37 -0.56 -4.93 -6.61
C LEU A 37 -0.27 -4.17 -7.92
N LYS A 38 0.95 -4.26 -8.46
CA LYS A 38 1.37 -3.54 -9.67
C LYS A 38 0.49 -3.86 -10.88
N ARG A 39 0.06 -5.11 -11.04
CA ARG A 39 -0.82 -5.53 -12.14
C ARG A 39 -2.23 -4.96 -11.97
N ILE A 40 -2.76 -4.95 -10.75
CA ILE A 40 -4.10 -4.44 -10.45
C ILE A 40 -4.19 -2.93 -10.69
N LYS A 41 -3.13 -2.20 -10.31
CA LYS A 41 -3.03 -0.75 -10.50
C LYS A 41 -3.26 -0.30 -11.95
N SER A 42 -2.92 -1.09 -12.96
CA SER A 42 -3.15 -0.73 -14.36
C SER A 42 -4.61 -0.84 -14.80
N TYR A 43 -5.46 -1.55 -14.05
CA TYR A 43 -6.87 -1.77 -14.39
C TYR A 43 -7.83 -0.94 -13.53
N LEU A 44 -7.35 -0.29 -12.47
CA LEU A 44 -8.19 0.56 -11.62
C LEU A 44 -8.68 1.80 -12.40
N PRO A 45 -9.99 2.11 -12.37
CA PRO A 45 -10.52 3.27 -13.08
C PRO A 45 -9.91 4.57 -12.54
N ASP A 46 -9.73 5.57 -13.42
CA ASP A 46 -9.13 6.86 -13.06
C ASP A 46 -9.87 7.57 -11.92
N THR A 47 -11.19 7.41 -11.87
CA THR A 47 -12.08 7.95 -10.85
C THR A 47 -11.79 7.41 -9.45
N TYR A 48 -11.23 6.19 -9.36
CA TYR A 48 -11.01 5.48 -8.10
C TYR A 48 -9.51 5.30 -7.80
N LYS A 49 -8.62 6.15 -8.31
CA LYS A 49 -7.18 6.01 -8.04
C LYS A 49 -6.82 6.40 -6.60
N GLY A 50 -6.99 5.46 -5.67
CA GLY A 50 -6.57 5.60 -4.28
C GLY A 50 -5.10 6.03 -4.17
N LEU A 51 -4.86 7.16 -3.50
CA LEU A 51 -3.54 7.81 -3.43
C LEU A 51 -2.42 6.86 -3.00
N TYR A 52 -2.71 6.00 -2.02
CA TYR A 52 -1.76 5.05 -1.43
C TYR A 52 -1.42 3.89 -2.37
N ILE A 53 -2.34 3.48 -3.24
CA ILE A 53 -2.07 2.49 -4.30
C ILE A 53 -1.22 3.14 -5.39
N MET A 54 -1.56 4.37 -5.79
CA MET A 54 -0.83 5.07 -6.84
C MET A 54 0.62 5.39 -6.48
N ARG A 55 0.89 5.61 -5.19
CA ARG A 55 2.25 5.84 -4.66
C ARG A 55 3.00 4.56 -4.28
N ASN A 56 2.44 3.37 -4.56
CA ASN A 56 2.98 2.07 -4.16
C ASN A 56 3.23 1.96 -2.64
N ILE A 57 2.42 2.64 -1.83
CA ILE A 57 2.42 2.50 -0.37
C ILE A 57 1.70 1.20 0.01
N VAL A 58 0.59 0.90 -0.68
CA VAL A 58 0.03 -0.46 -0.74
C VAL A 58 0.66 -1.15 -1.95
N PHE A 59 1.46 -2.18 -1.71
CA PHE A 59 2.30 -2.79 -2.75
C PHE A 59 2.03 -4.28 -2.99
N ALA A 60 1.39 -4.96 -2.04
CA ALA A 60 1.06 -6.38 -2.11
C ALA A 60 -0.37 -6.65 -1.65
N HIS A 61 -0.93 -7.77 -2.07
CA HIS A 61 -2.27 -8.23 -1.69
C HIS A 61 -2.36 -9.76 -1.61
N LEU A 62 -3.44 -10.25 -1.02
CA LEU A 62 -3.84 -11.67 -1.06
C LEU A 62 -5.25 -11.73 -1.66
N ASP A 63 -5.45 -12.50 -2.73
CA ASP A 63 -6.76 -12.75 -3.37
C ASP A 63 -7.63 -11.50 -3.60
N PHE A 64 -7.03 -10.40 -4.04
CA PHE A 64 -7.76 -9.16 -4.33
C PHE A 64 -8.46 -9.19 -5.69
N GLY A 65 -8.09 -10.12 -6.57
CA GLY A 65 -8.69 -10.30 -7.90
C GLY A 65 -10.22 -10.47 -7.87
N PRO A 66 -10.77 -11.43 -7.10
CA PRO A 66 -12.22 -11.61 -6.99
C PRO A 66 -12.98 -10.37 -6.50
N ILE A 67 -12.38 -9.57 -5.60
CA ILE A 67 -13.00 -8.32 -5.12
C ILE A 67 -13.10 -7.29 -6.25
N LEU A 68 -12.08 -7.20 -7.10
CA LEU A 68 -12.10 -6.32 -8.28
C LEU A 68 -13.12 -6.77 -9.32
N GLU A 69 -13.31 -8.07 -9.47
CA GLU A 69 -14.35 -8.63 -10.35
C GLU A 69 -15.74 -8.23 -9.85
N LEU A 70 -16.02 -8.39 -8.55
CA LEU A 70 -17.27 -7.93 -7.94
C LEU A 70 -17.46 -6.41 -8.14
N ALA A 71 -16.44 -5.61 -7.88
CA ALA A 71 -16.49 -4.16 -8.09
C ALA A 71 -16.74 -3.79 -9.55
N ALA A 72 -16.11 -4.48 -10.51
CA ALA A 72 -16.30 -4.24 -11.94
C ALA A 72 -17.70 -4.62 -12.43
N GLU A 73 -18.30 -5.65 -11.84
CA GLU A 73 -19.67 -6.07 -12.10
C GLU A 73 -20.73 -5.21 -11.36
N GLY A 74 -20.30 -4.26 -10.53
CA GLY A 74 -21.19 -3.46 -9.69
C GLY A 74 -21.89 -4.27 -8.60
N ARG A 75 -21.26 -5.38 -8.17
CA ARG A 75 -21.74 -6.26 -7.10
C ARG A 75 -21.17 -5.84 -5.75
N GLU A 76 -21.98 -6.04 -4.72
CA GLU A 76 -21.60 -5.68 -3.35
C GLU A 76 -20.52 -6.61 -2.80
N PHE A 77 -19.62 -6.03 -2.02
CA PHE A 77 -18.68 -6.74 -1.15
C PHE A 77 -18.60 -5.99 0.19
N THR A 78 -17.78 -6.46 1.11
CA THR A 78 -17.61 -5.80 2.41
C THR A 78 -16.14 -5.67 2.74
N VAL A 79 -15.78 -4.53 3.32
CA VAL A 79 -14.43 -4.25 3.81
C VAL A 79 -14.44 -4.20 5.32
N VAL A 80 -13.54 -4.94 5.97
CA VAL A 80 -13.44 -4.98 7.43
C VAL A 80 -12.00 -4.70 7.85
N SER A 81 -11.84 -3.85 8.87
CA SER A 81 -10.55 -3.61 9.51
C SER A 81 -10.73 -3.44 11.01
N GLY A 82 -9.73 -3.85 11.78
CA GLY A 82 -9.70 -3.69 13.23
C GLY A 82 -8.83 -2.50 13.63
N LEU A 83 -9.25 -1.79 14.68
CA LEU A 83 -8.46 -0.76 15.33
C LEU A 83 -8.43 -1.03 16.83
N ASN A 84 -7.23 -1.06 17.41
CA ASN A 84 -7.07 -1.15 18.86
C ASN A 84 -7.04 0.27 19.48
N PRO A 85 -7.94 0.60 20.42
CA PRO A 85 -8.05 1.96 20.98
C PRO A 85 -7.05 2.21 22.12
N SER A 86 -5.75 1.99 21.89
CA SER A 86 -4.72 2.12 22.94
C SER A 86 -4.10 3.52 23.07
N SER A 87 -4.23 4.37 22.05
CA SER A 87 -3.66 5.73 22.03
C SER A 87 -4.39 6.66 21.07
N PRO A 88 -4.17 7.99 21.12
CA PRO A 88 -4.73 8.92 20.15
C PRO A 88 -4.38 8.57 18.71
N LEU A 89 -5.29 8.87 17.79
CA LEU A 89 -5.07 8.59 16.37
C LEU A 89 -3.95 9.47 15.80
N HIS A 90 -2.92 8.83 15.25
CA HIS A 90 -1.87 9.49 14.44
C HIS A 90 -2.04 9.24 12.93
N LEU A 91 -1.20 9.88 12.10
CA LEU A 91 -1.26 9.82 10.63
C LEU A 91 -1.19 8.39 10.05
N GLY A 92 -0.53 7.45 10.72
CA GLY A 92 -0.56 6.04 10.33
C GLY A 92 -1.98 5.45 10.26
N HIS A 93 -2.88 5.80 11.19
CA HIS A 93 -4.28 5.34 11.15
C HIS A 93 -5.06 5.98 9.99
N LYS A 94 -4.74 7.23 9.64
CA LYS A 94 -5.37 7.90 8.49
C LYS A 94 -5.09 7.15 7.17
N VAL A 95 -3.87 6.64 6.98
CA VAL A 95 -3.53 5.85 5.78
C VAL A 95 -4.47 4.65 5.65
N LEU A 96 -4.70 3.93 6.75
CA LEU A 96 -5.62 2.80 6.78
C LEU A 96 -7.05 3.26 6.44
N PHE A 97 -7.55 4.31 7.08
CA PHE A 97 -8.90 4.81 6.83
C PHE A 97 -9.13 5.27 5.39
N ASP A 98 -8.13 5.92 4.78
CA ASP A 98 -8.23 6.34 3.39
C ASP A 98 -8.26 5.14 2.42
N ILE A 99 -7.56 4.03 2.76
CA ILE A 99 -7.66 2.78 1.99
C ILE A 99 -9.06 2.17 2.14
N LEU A 100 -9.61 2.15 3.35
CA LEU A 100 -10.98 1.64 3.59
C LEU A 100 -12.02 2.45 2.84
N LEU A 101 -11.93 3.79 2.89
CA LEU A 101 -12.81 4.68 2.15
C LEU A 101 -12.69 4.47 0.64
N PHE A 102 -11.47 4.27 0.13
CA PHE A 102 -11.26 3.93 -1.28
C PHE A 102 -11.94 2.61 -1.65
N LEU A 103 -11.75 1.55 -0.87
CA LEU A 103 -12.39 0.26 -1.14
C LEU A 103 -13.92 0.35 -1.04
N GLN A 104 -14.45 1.11 -0.09
CA GLN A 104 -15.89 1.38 0.01
C GLN A 104 -16.42 2.07 -1.26
N SER A 105 -15.67 3.04 -1.81
CA SER A 105 -16.07 3.74 -3.04
C SER A 105 -16.16 2.84 -4.29
N LEU A 106 -15.58 1.64 -4.25
CA LEU A 106 -15.66 0.65 -5.33
C LEU A 106 -16.92 -0.23 -5.27
N GLY A 107 -17.77 -0.08 -4.25
CA GLY A 107 -18.96 -0.92 -4.03
C GLY A 107 -18.92 -1.77 -2.76
N GLY A 108 -18.05 -1.40 -1.81
CA GLY A 108 -17.92 -2.04 -0.49
C GLY A 108 -18.63 -1.30 0.63
#